data_AF-A0A8C5WXA7-F1
#
_entry.id   AF-A0A8C5WXA7-F1
#
_cell.length_a   1.000
_cell.length_b   1.000
_cell.length_c   1.000
_cell.angle_alpha   90.00
_cell.angle_beta   90.00
_cell.angle_gamma   90.00
#
_symmetry.space_group_name_H-M   'P 1'
#
loop_
_entity.id
_entity.type
_entity.pdbx_description
1 polymer ?
#
loop_
_entity_poly.entity_id
_entity_poly.type
_entity_poly.pdbx_seq_one_letter_code
_entity_poly.pdbx_strand_id
1 'polypeptide(L)'
;LRRKVSPTKLPSFEPGSVVITDVAVDSFFKPHFEQVIRDHLASELLKCSRKDFPTLMDHTMCTYDFYKANQGRLDGALSCFSNEKKLEYLKRAYNAAERNIEMESTVFAAMCRLCSLKG
;
A
#
# COMPACT_ATOMS: atom_id res chain seq x y z
N LEU A 1 -25.32 -10.47 -24.85
CA LEU A 1 -23.99 -9.96 -25.26
C LEU A 1 -23.05 -9.95 -24.05
N ARG A 2 -22.07 -10.86 -23.98
CA ARG A 2 -21.03 -10.84 -22.94
C ARG A 2 -20.00 -9.77 -23.32
N ARG A 3 -19.84 -8.73 -22.50
CA ARG A 3 -18.77 -7.74 -22.67
C ARG A 3 -17.42 -8.43 -22.42
N LYS A 4 -16.57 -8.43 -23.44
CA LYS A 4 -15.15 -8.79 -23.33
C LYS A 4 -14.48 -7.78 -22.39
N VAL A 5 -13.92 -8.25 -21.27
CA VAL A 5 -13.02 -7.46 -20.43
C VAL A 5 -11.61 -7.67 -20.98
N SER A 6 -10.93 -6.57 -21.35
CA SER A 6 -9.55 -6.60 -21.86
C SER A 6 -8.53 -6.72 -20.71
N PRO A 7 -7.36 -7.37 -20.91
CA PRO A 7 -6.55 -7.86 -19.79
C PRO A 7 -5.55 -6.88 -19.13
N THR A 8 -5.54 -5.58 -19.48
CA THR A 8 -4.26 -4.83 -19.40
C THR A 8 -4.28 -3.45 -18.73
N LYS A 9 -5.16 -3.19 -17.77
CA LYS A 9 -4.92 -2.06 -16.85
C LYS A 9 -5.34 -2.42 -15.43
N LEU A 10 -4.35 -2.49 -14.53
CA LEU A 10 -4.62 -2.39 -13.11
C LEU A 10 -5.29 -1.04 -12.84
N PRO A 11 -6.32 -0.96 -12.00
CA PRO A 11 -6.87 0.33 -11.60
C PRO A 11 -5.75 1.11 -10.89
N SER A 12 -5.37 2.24 -11.46
CA SER A 12 -4.31 3.12 -10.96
C SER A 12 -4.93 4.41 -10.45
N PHE A 13 -4.45 4.94 -9.33
CA PHE A 13 -4.86 6.26 -8.86
C PHE A 13 -4.27 7.37 -9.72
N GLU A 14 -4.91 8.53 -9.70
CA GLU A 14 -4.37 9.72 -10.35
C GLU A 14 -3.11 10.18 -9.62
N PRO A 15 -2.03 10.53 -10.34
CA PRO A 15 -0.84 11.12 -9.73
C PRO A 15 -1.20 12.32 -8.86
N GLY A 16 -0.71 12.36 -7.62
CA GLY A 16 -1.06 13.39 -6.63
C GLY A 16 -2.20 13.02 -5.68
N SER A 17 -2.80 11.83 -5.82
CA SER A 17 -3.78 11.30 -4.85
C SER A 17 -3.11 11.03 -3.50
N VAL A 18 -3.80 11.36 -2.39
CA VAL A 18 -3.35 11.08 -1.02
C VAL A 18 -4.03 9.81 -0.52
N VAL A 19 -3.24 8.82 -0.09
CA VAL A 19 -3.73 7.59 0.52
C VAL A 19 -3.62 7.73 2.04
N ILE A 20 -4.76 7.66 2.72
CA ILE A 20 -4.84 7.51 4.18
C ILE A 20 -4.80 6.01 4.47
N THR A 21 -3.85 5.58 5.28
CA THR A 21 -3.71 4.15 5.61
C THR A 21 -4.85 3.72 6.56
N ASP A 22 -5.63 2.71 6.21
CA ASP A 22 -6.59 2.05 7.13
C ASP A 22 -5.91 0.93 7.91
N VAL A 23 -5.11 0.13 7.20
CA VAL A 23 -4.37 -1.01 7.74
C VAL A 23 -3.02 -1.09 7.04
N ALA A 24 -1.94 -1.18 7.82
CA ALA A 24 -0.60 -1.44 7.30
C ALA A 24 -0.35 -2.96 7.22
N VAL A 25 0.24 -3.42 6.12
CA VAL A 25 0.55 -4.84 5.90
C VAL A 25 2.01 -5.08 5.52
N ASP A 26 2.47 -6.33 5.69
CA ASP A 26 3.78 -6.79 5.21
C ASP A 26 3.80 -7.09 3.70
N SER A 27 4.97 -7.48 3.19
CA SER A 27 5.18 -7.87 1.80
C SER A 27 4.43 -9.15 1.38
N PHE A 28 3.74 -9.82 2.30
CA PHE A 28 2.85 -10.96 2.06
C PHE A 28 1.37 -10.61 2.18
N PHE A 29 1.03 -9.32 2.29
CA PHE A 29 -0.33 -8.80 2.42
C PHE A 29 -1.04 -9.23 3.71
N LYS A 30 -0.27 -9.50 4.75
CA LYS A 30 -0.82 -9.80 6.06
C LYS A 30 -0.73 -8.54 6.92
N PRO A 31 -1.78 -8.18 7.68
CA PRO A 31 -1.73 -7.11 8.69
C PRO A 31 -0.92 -7.57 9.89
N HIS A 32 0.33 -7.90 9.60
CA HIS A 32 1.31 -8.54 10.44
C HIS A 32 2.57 -7.71 10.22
N PHE A 33 2.79 -6.79 11.13
CA PHE A 33 4.12 -6.64 11.66
C PHE A 33 4.29 -7.74 12.71
N GLU A 34 5.50 -8.02 13.21
CA GLU A 34 5.58 -8.76 14.46
C GLU A 34 4.83 -7.90 15.51
N GLN A 35 3.54 -8.26 15.77
CA GLN A 35 2.49 -7.58 16.56
C GLN A 35 1.40 -6.73 15.81
N VAL A 36 0.13 -6.92 16.23
CA VAL A 36 -1.17 -6.61 15.54
C VAL A 36 -1.72 -5.18 15.74
N ILE A 37 -2.35 -4.56 14.71
CA ILE A 37 -2.86 -3.15 14.72
C ILE A 37 -4.24 -2.88 14.05
N ARG A 38 -5.01 -1.89 14.58
CA ARG A 38 -6.33 -1.29 14.18
C ARG A 38 -6.43 0.23 14.54
N ASP A 39 -7.14 1.03 13.75
CA ASP A 39 -7.15 2.51 13.84
C ASP A 39 -8.50 3.21 14.14
N HIS A 40 -8.41 4.41 14.74
CA HIS A 40 -9.50 5.39 14.92
C HIS A 40 -9.19 6.78 14.30
N LEU A 41 -7.91 7.16 14.09
CA LEU A 41 -7.53 8.49 13.56
C LEU A 41 -7.68 8.62 12.04
N ALA A 42 -7.49 7.54 11.29
CA ALA A 42 -7.68 7.51 9.84
C ALA A 42 -9.06 8.07 9.41
N SER A 43 -10.10 7.73 10.18
CA SER A 43 -11.46 8.25 9.98
C SER A 43 -11.62 9.75 10.24
N GLU A 44 -10.82 10.35 11.13
CA GLU A 44 -10.83 11.79 11.37
C GLU A 44 -10.08 12.54 10.26
N LEU A 45 -8.93 12.01 9.82
CA LEU A 45 -8.16 12.56 8.72
C LEU A 45 -8.95 12.58 7.40
N LEU A 46 -9.72 11.52 7.11
CA LEU A 46 -10.58 11.45 5.93
C LEU A 46 -11.67 12.54 5.94
N LYS A 47 -12.17 12.93 7.12
CA LYS A 47 -13.14 14.04 7.24
C LYS A 47 -12.48 15.41 7.02
N CYS A 48 -11.19 15.53 7.33
CA CYS A 48 -10.41 16.75 7.16
C CYS A 48 -9.96 16.98 5.70
N SER A 49 -9.87 15.93 4.87
CA SER A 49 -9.36 15.98 3.50
C SER A 49 -10.29 16.65 2.47
N ARG A 50 -11.13 17.59 2.92
CA ARG A 50 -12.19 18.24 2.13
C ARG A 50 -11.69 18.68 0.75
N LYS A 51 -12.25 18.07 -0.30
CA LYS A 51 -12.36 18.45 -1.73
C LYS A 51 -11.14 18.99 -2.49
N ASP A 52 -10.02 19.30 -1.86
CA ASP A 52 -8.85 19.90 -2.52
C ASP A 52 -8.08 18.88 -3.35
N PHE A 53 -8.13 17.60 -2.96
CA PHE A 53 -7.51 16.50 -3.69
C PHE A 53 -8.21 15.16 -3.41
N PRO A 54 -8.20 14.21 -4.37
CA PRO A 54 -8.70 12.86 -4.16
C PRO A 54 -8.00 12.20 -2.97
N THR A 55 -8.79 11.83 -1.96
CA THR A 55 -8.32 11.18 -0.74
C THR A 55 -9.13 9.92 -0.52
N LEU A 56 -8.45 8.82 -0.24
CA LEU A 56 -9.05 7.52 0.02
C LEU A 56 -8.39 6.86 1.23
N MET A 57 -9.17 6.06 1.94
CA MET A 57 -8.72 5.27 3.08
C MET A 57 -8.55 3.82 2.61
N ASP A 58 -7.33 3.28 2.63
CA ASP A 58 -7.04 1.95 2.10
C ASP A 58 -5.73 1.37 2.68
N HIS A 59 -5.35 0.15 2.31
CA HIS A 59 -4.16 -0.49 2.87
C HIS A 59 -2.84 0.03 2.26
N THR A 60 -1.82 0.10 3.12
CA THR A 60 -0.45 0.48 2.77
C THR A 60 0.52 -0.66 3.01
N MET A 61 1.25 -1.04 1.96
CA MET A 61 2.35 -2.00 2.08
C MET A 61 3.62 -1.27 2.52
N CYS A 62 4.21 -1.73 3.62
CA CYS A 62 5.52 -1.26 4.07
C CYS A 62 6.60 -2.27 3.65
N THR A 63 7.72 -1.74 3.16
CA THR A 63 8.82 -2.56 2.63
C THR A 63 10.17 -2.14 3.22
N TYR A 64 11.09 -3.10 3.37
CA TYR A 64 12.44 -2.82 3.90
C TYR A 64 13.44 -2.32 2.83
N ASP A 65 13.10 -2.47 1.54
CA ASP A 65 13.99 -2.09 0.43
C ASP A 65 13.16 -1.40 -0.65
N PHE A 66 13.68 -0.28 -1.15
CA PHE A 66 13.00 0.55 -2.15
C PHE A 66 12.91 -0.13 -3.52
N TYR A 67 13.89 -0.97 -3.88
CA TYR A 67 13.97 -1.50 -5.23
C TYR A 67 13.29 -2.85 -5.35
N LYS A 68 14.00 -3.90 -4.98
CA LYS A 68 14.03 -5.09 -5.82
C LYS A 68 13.15 -6.19 -5.26
N ALA A 69 13.47 -6.70 -4.08
CA ALA A 69 12.73 -7.82 -3.49
C ALA A 69 11.31 -7.41 -3.05
N ASN A 70 11.13 -6.13 -2.68
CA ASN A 70 9.96 -5.74 -1.89
C ASN A 70 8.99 -4.82 -2.65
N GLN A 71 9.46 -3.88 -3.48
CA GLN A 71 8.58 -3.00 -4.28
C GLN A 71 8.44 -3.45 -5.75
N GLY A 72 9.18 -4.46 -6.19
CA GLY A 72 9.09 -4.99 -7.56
C GLY A 72 9.62 -4.05 -8.63
N ARG A 73 10.55 -3.15 -8.30
CA ARG A 73 11.18 -2.26 -9.27
C ARG A 73 12.24 -2.98 -10.11
N LEU A 74 12.46 -2.49 -11.33
CA LEU A 74 13.41 -3.07 -12.31
C LEU A 74 14.59 -2.14 -12.64
N ASP A 75 14.62 -0.96 -12.05
CA ASP A 75 15.64 0.08 -12.25
C ASP A 75 16.73 0.06 -11.15
N GLY A 76 16.76 -1.00 -10.34
CA GLY A 76 17.82 -1.21 -9.35
C GLY A 76 19.07 -1.86 -9.95
N ALA A 77 20.22 -1.69 -9.28
CA ALA A 77 21.52 -2.24 -9.71
C ALA A 77 21.53 -3.77 -9.84
N LEU A 78 20.68 -4.43 -9.07
CA LEU A 78 20.41 -5.84 -9.21
C LEU A 78 19.04 -5.91 -9.92
N SER A 79 18.87 -6.66 -11.02
CA SER A 79 17.56 -7.07 -11.61
C SER A 79 17.45 -8.61 -11.67
N CYS A 80 16.44 -9.24 -11.05
CA CYS A 80 16.33 -10.72 -10.89
C CYS A 80 14.98 -11.30 -11.36
N PHE A 81 14.07 -10.45 -11.84
CA PHE A 81 12.73 -10.87 -12.24
C PHE A 81 12.27 -10.06 -13.45
N SER A 82 11.34 -10.63 -14.22
CA SER A 82 10.84 -10.02 -15.44
C SER A 82 9.74 -9.00 -15.18
N ASN A 83 9.41 -8.20 -16.19
CA ASN A 83 8.27 -7.28 -16.16
C ASN A 83 6.94 -8.00 -15.84
N GLU A 84 6.77 -9.23 -16.33
CA GLU A 84 5.58 -10.04 -16.08
C GLU A 84 5.46 -10.38 -14.59
N LYS A 85 6.56 -10.80 -13.94
CA LYS A 85 6.60 -11.10 -12.50
C LYS A 85 6.33 -9.86 -11.65
N LYS A 86 6.86 -8.69 -12.05
CA LYS A 86 6.53 -7.40 -11.43
C LYS A 86 5.02 -7.12 -11.48
N LEU A 87 4.43 -7.22 -12.68
CA LEU A 87 3.00 -6.95 -12.87
C LEU A 87 2.13 -7.96 -12.10
N GLU A 88 2.53 -9.22 -12.05
CA GLU A 88 1.84 -10.24 -11.25
C GLU A 88 1.87 -9.91 -9.76
N TYR A 89 3.03 -9.49 -9.23
CA TYR A 89 3.16 -9.04 -7.85
C TYR A 89 2.27 -7.84 -7.53
N LEU A 90 2.32 -6.78 -8.34
CA LEU A 90 1.49 -5.59 -8.16
C LEU A 90 -0.01 -5.90 -8.30
N LYS A 91 -0.39 -6.85 -9.17
CA LYS A 91 -1.77 -7.34 -9.26
C LYS A 91 -2.22 -8.03 -7.98
N ARG A 92 -1.36 -8.87 -7.39
CA ARG A 92 -1.65 -9.52 -6.11
C ARG A 92 -1.79 -8.50 -4.99
N ALA A 93 -0.91 -7.50 -4.95
CA ALA A 93 -1.01 -6.39 -4.00
C ALA A 93 -2.32 -5.62 -4.13
N TYR A 94 -2.67 -5.21 -5.35
CA TYR A 94 -3.93 -4.54 -5.62
C TYR A 94 -5.15 -5.39 -5.22
N ASN A 95 -5.12 -6.69 -5.50
CA ASN A 95 -6.20 -7.61 -5.12
C ASN A 95 -6.29 -7.82 -3.60
N ALA A 96 -5.22 -7.57 -2.86
CA ALA A 96 -5.18 -7.60 -1.40
C ALA A 96 -5.54 -6.24 -0.75
N ALA A 97 -6.06 -5.30 -1.54
CA ALA A 97 -6.41 -3.93 -1.15
C ALA A 97 -5.21 -2.99 -0.93
N GLU A 98 -3.99 -3.37 -1.27
CA GLU A 98 -2.85 -2.44 -1.23
C GLU A 98 -2.96 -1.37 -2.30
N ARG A 99 -2.84 -0.10 -1.90
CA ARG A 99 -2.98 1.07 -2.79
C ARG A 99 -1.73 1.90 -2.95
N ASN A 100 -0.80 1.80 -2.01
CA ASN A 100 0.49 2.46 -1.99
C ASN A 100 1.54 1.52 -1.38
N ILE A 101 2.81 1.85 -1.64
CA ILE A 101 3.97 1.14 -1.13
C ILE A 101 4.95 2.18 -0.59
N GLU A 102 5.36 2.04 0.66
CA GLU A 102 6.33 2.91 1.34
C GLU A 102 7.22 2.08 2.28
N MET A 103 7.91 2.70 3.23
CA MET A 103 9.00 2.04 3.97
C MET A 103 8.99 2.29 5.49
N GLU A 104 8.02 3.01 6.03
CA GLU A 104 8.05 3.51 7.41
C GLU A 104 6.79 3.16 8.21
N SER A 105 5.65 2.89 7.56
CA SER A 105 4.34 2.84 8.19
C SER A 105 4.20 1.71 9.22
N THR A 106 4.77 0.54 8.96
CA THR A 106 4.66 -0.60 9.88
C THR A 106 5.35 -0.36 11.22
N VAL A 107 6.60 0.14 11.21
CA VAL A 107 7.34 0.46 12.44
C VAL A 107 6.75 1.69 13.14
N PHE A 108 6.30 2.68 12.38
CA PHE A 108 5.65 3.88 12.93
C PHE A 108 4.38 3.50 13.69
N ALA A 109 3.49 2.73 13.07
CA ALA A 109 2.26 2.27 13.70
C ALA A 109 2.54 1.42 14.96
N ALA A 110 3.53 0.53 14.90
CA ALA A 110 3.93 -0.29 16.05
C ALA A 110 4.45 0.54 17.23
N MET A 111 5.35 1.49 16.98
CA MET A 111 5.93 2.35 18.01
C MET A 111 4.89 3.29 18.64
N CYS A 112 4.02 3.90 17.83
CA CYS A 112 2.93 4.75 18.34
C CYS A 112 2.06 3.99 19.34
N ARG A 113 1.73 2.74 19.04
CA ARG A 113 0.95 1.90 19.96
C ARG A 113 1.65 1.56 21.25
N LEU A 114 2.91 1.12 21.17
CA LEU A 114 3.69 0.78 22.37
C LEU A 114 3.74 1.97 23.33
N CYS A 115 3.80 3.18 22.80
CA CYS A 115 3.80 4.43 23.56
C CYS A 115 2.38 4.98 23.86
N SER A 116 1.31 4.26 23.51
CA SER A 116 -0.08 4.72 23.65
C SER A 116 -0.35 6.09 22.97
N LEU A 117 0.40 6.40 21.92
CA LEU A 117 0.18 7.55 21.06
C LEU A 117 -0.93 7.23 20.07
N LYS A 118 -1.83 8.18 19.89
CA LYS A 118 -2.81 8.13 18.81
C LYS A 118 -2.09 8.57 17.54
N GLY A 119 -1.75 7.58 16.71
CA GLY A 119 -1.35 7.77 15.32
C GLY A 119 -2.58 7.82 14.42
#